data_AF-A0A151BQQ5-F1
#
_entry.id   AF-A0A151BQQ5-F1
#
_cell.length_a   1.000
_cell.length_b   1.000
_cell.length_c   1.000
_cell.angle_alpha   90.00
_cell.angle_beta   90.00
_cell.angle_gamma   90.00
#
_symmetry.space_group_name_H-M   'P 1'
#
loop_
_entity.id
_entity.type
_entity.pdbx_description
1 polymer ?
#
loop_
_entity_poly.entity_id
_entity_poly.type
_entity_poly.pdbx_seq_one_letter_code
_entity_poly.pdbx_strand_id
1 'polypeptide(L)'
;MIREKLLSALAHEFRARIPQFKMDSPDYQMILYAQRDLETWLRIKWGAETPYAVYRRLERYLLGDYKRRVDFRTFLSVWLERWLEKWRERVKILPKMPKVPPKHAKLLEKAKKLYREMDHAYELKEMVIRKLIEQGEICMTGFIAENMIVNEIAKRLRRWGGDLEAPSIDPLDILNSLIPRIKRLPKEKGPLLFLKVGVYL
;
A
#
# COMPACT_ATOMS: atom_id res chain seq x y z
N MET A 1 -13.26 17.93 5.88
CA MET A 1 -13.99 17.59 7.12
C MET A 1 -13.78 16.16 7.62
N ILE A 2 -14.35 15.11 7.00
CA ILE A 2 -14.23 13.72 7.52
C ILE A 2 -12.79 13.20 7.43
N ARG A 3 -12.10 13.50 6.32
CA ARG A 3 -10.69 13.14 6.11
C ARG A 3 -9.77 13.71 7.20
N GLU A 4 -9.98 14.95 7.60
CA GLU A 4 -9.21 15.61 8.68
C GLU A 4 -9.53 15.02 10.04
N LYS A 5 -10.80 14.67 10.30
CA LYS A 5 -11.19 13.98 11.54
C LYS A 5 -10.58 12.59 11.64
N LEU A 6 -10.50 11.84 10.54
CA LEU A 6 -9.80 10.57 10.49
C LEU A 6 -8.30 10.76 10.77
N LEU A 7 -7.67 11.74 10.14
CA LEU A 7 -6.27 12.08 10.37
C LEU A 7 -6.01 12.46 11.84
N SER A 8 -6.89 13.27 12.44
CA SER A 8 -6.82 13.65 13.84
C SER A 8 -6.95 12.46 14.79
N ALA A 9 -7.88 11.54 14.50
CA ALA A 9 -8.04 10.31 15.27
C ALA A 9 -6.80 9.41 15.16
N LEU A 10 -6.24 9.24 13.96
CA LEU A 10 -4.98 8.54 13.75
C LEU A 10 -3.83 9.20 14.52
N ALA A 11 -3.69 10.53 14.44
CA ALA A 11 -2.62 11.26 15.12
C ALA A 11 -2.69 11.11 16.65
N HIS A 12 -3.90 10.99 17.20
CA HIS A 12 -4.07 10.67 18.60
C HIS A 12 -3.56 9.26 18.93
N GLU A 13 -3.95 8.24 18.15
CA GLU A 13 -3.52 6.86 18.36
C GLU A 13 -2.02 6.62 18.08
N PHE A 14 -1.43 7.39 17.17
CA PHE A 14 0.02 7.41 16.90
C PHE A 14 0.80 7.96 18.10
N ARG A 15 0.39 9.11 18.65
CA ARG A 15 1.04 9.71 19.84
C ARG A 15 1.01 8.79 21.05
N ALA A 16 -0.04 7.98 21.20
CA ALA A 16 -0.14 6.98 22.26
C ALA A 16 0.88 5.83 22.12
N ARG A 17 1.36 5.55 20.90
CA ARG A 17 2.25 4.41 20.59
C ARG A 17 3.68 4.81 20.26
N ILE A 18 3.88 6.04 19.83
CA ILE A 18 5.17 6.62 19.44
C ILE A 18 5.26 7.97 20.17
N PRO A 19 5.78 8.01 21.41
CA PRO A 19 5.82 9.23 22.21
C PRO A 19 6.56 10.41 21.55
N GLN A 20 7.54 10.11 20.69
CA GLN A 20 8.31 11.09 19.93
C GLN A 20 7.64 11.57 18.63
N PHE A 21 6.45 11.05 18.29
CA PHE A 21 5.76 11.36 17.04
C PHE A 21 5.38 12.84 16.95
N LYS A 22 5.76 13.48 15.83
CA LYS A 22 5.51 14.91 15.58
C LYS A 22 4.87 15.14 14.20
N MET A 23 3.73 15.83 14.15
CA MET A 23 3.02 16.13 12.90
C MET A 23 3.71 17.18 12.03
N ASP A 24 4.60 17.97 12.59
CA ASP A 24 5.44 18.97 11.93
C ASP A 24 6.82 18.40 11.52
N SER A 25 6.94 17.08 11.51
CA SER A 25 8.18 16.35 11.21
C SER A 25 7.99 15.38 10.04
N PRO A 26 9.06 14.71 9.58
CA PRO A 26 8.96 13.61 8.62
C PRO A 26 7.96 12.51 8.99
N ASP A 27 7.61 12.36 10.27
CA ASP A 27 6.60 11.41 10.73
C ASP A 27 5.20 11.70 10.15
N TYR A 28 4.96 12.94 9.69
CA TYR A 28 3.72 13.31 9.01
C TYR A 28 3.46 12.45 7.77
N GLN A 29 4.50 12.07 7.03
CA GLN A 29 4.32 11.21 5.86
C GLN A 29 3.90 9.79 6.26
N MET A 30 4.39 9.28 7.40
CA MET A 30 4.01 7.96 7.92
C MET A 30 2.51 7.90 8.24
N ILE A 31 1.94 8.94 8.85
CA ILE A 31 0.51 8.99 9.14
C ILE A 31 -0.34 9.12 7.87
N LEU A 32 0.14 9.84 6.84
CA LEU A 32 -0.55 9.90 5.55
C LEU A 32 -0.59 8.52 4.87
N TYR A 33 0.49 7.74 4.95
CA TYR A 33 0.49 6.35 4.48
C TYR A 33 -0.51 5.50 5.26
N ALA A 34 -0.50 5.57 6.59
CA ALA A 34 -1.44 4.85 7.44
C ALA A 34 -2.89 5.23 7.13
N GLN A 35 -3.18 6.51 6.92
CA GLN A 35 -4.51 6.96 6.55
C GLN A 35 -4.97 6.36 5.22
N ARG A 36 -4.12 6.42 4.19
CA ARG A 36 -4.45 5.87 2.87
C ARG A 36 -4.67 4.35 2.92
N ASP A 37 -3.85 3.66 3.68
CA ASP A 37 -3.96 2.22 3.88
C ASP A 37 -5.24 1.86 4.67
N LEU A 38 -5.59 2.63 5.69
CA LEU A 38 -6.83 2.46 6.44
C LEU A 38 -8.06 2.67 5.55
N GLU A 39 -8.08 3.75 4.76
CA GLU A 39 -9.15 4.03 3.80
C GLU A 39 -9.30 2.87 2.79
N THR A 40 -8.18 2.36 2.27
CA THR A 40 -8.15 1.21 1.35
C THR A 40 -8.66 -0.07 2.03
N TRP A 41 -8.20 -0.34 3.24
CA TRP A 41 -8.58 -1.50 4.02
C TRP A 41 -10.07 -1.49 4.35
N LEU A 42 -10.59 -0.35 4.81
CA LEU A 42 -12.02 -0.16 5.10
C LEU A 42 -12.86 -0.31 3.86
N ARG A 43 -12.44 0.27 2.71
CA ARG A 43 -13.13 0.10 1.44
C ARG A 43 -13.33 -1.37 1.08
N ILE A 44 -12.26 -2.15 1.18
CA ILE A 44 -12.28 -3.57 0.84
C ILE A 44 -13.10 -4.38 1.85
N LYS A 45 -12.91 -4.15 3.15
CA LYS A 45 -13.60 -4.90 4.22
C LYS A 45 -15.08 -4.56 4.33
N TRP A 46 -15.48 -3.34 3.96
CA TRP A 46 -16.87 -2.95 3.90
C TRP A 46 -17.54 -3.25 2.57
N GLY A 47 -16.81 -3.80 1.58
CA GLY A 47 -17.34 -4.03 0.24
C GLY A 47 -17.80 -2.73 -0.44
N ALA A 48 -17.17 -1.60 -0.12
CA ALA A 48 -17.55 -0.31 -0.67
C ALA A 48 -16.99 -0.14 -2.08
N GLU A 49 -17.88 0.06 -3.05
CA GLU A 49 -17.51 0.26 -4.46
C GLU A 49 -16.88 1.63 -4.71
N THR A 50 -17.23 2.63 -3.89
CA THR A 50 -16.77 4.01 -4.07
C THR A 50 -16.09 4.58 -2.82
N PRO A 51 -15.14 5.51 -2.96
CA PRO A 51 -14.57 6.24 -1.81
C PRO A 51 -15.64 6.97 -0.99
N TYR A 52 -16.66 7.51 -1.64
CA TYR A 52 -17.75 8.21 -0.97
C TYR A 52 -18.53 7.31 0.01
N ALA A 53 -18.79 6.05 -0.36
CA ALA A 53 -19.44 5.09 0.54
C ALA A 53 -18.62 4.82 1.81
N VAL A 54 -17.29 4.81 1.71
CA VAL A 54 -16.38 4.70 2.85
C VAL A 54 -16.50 5.93 3.75
N TYR A 55 -16.43 7.13 3.18
CA TYR A 55 -16.51 8.37 3.97
C TYR A 55 -17.87 8.56 4.65
N ARG A 56 -18.99 8.24 3.98
CA ARG A 56 -20.33 8.26 4.59
C ARG A 56 -20.44 7.30 5.77
N ARG A 57 -19.75 6.15 5.71
CA ARG A 57 -19.74 5.19 6.82
C ARG A 57 -18.82 5.65 7.95
N LEU A 58 -17.63 6.16 7.63
CA LEU A 58 -16.71 6.78 8.59
C LEU A 58 -17.35 7.94 9.35
N GLU A 59 -18.17 8.76 8.68
CA GLU A 59 -18.90 9.86 9.32
C GLU A 59 -19.74 9.39 10.50
N ARG A 60 -20.43 8.25 10.38
CA ARG A 60 -21.24 7.69 11.47
C ARG A 60 -20.42 7.27 12.69
N TYR A 61 -19.15 6.93 12.49
CA TYR A 61 -18.22 6.53 13.54
C TYR A 61 -17.45 7.71 14.13
N LEU A 62 -17.12 8.71 13.31
CA LEU A 62 -16.33 9.88 13.71
C LEU A 62 -17.20 11.00 14.30
N LEU A 63 -18.45 11.13 13.84
CA LEU A 63 -19.41 12.16 14.26
C LEU A 63 -20.64 11.58 14.98
N GLY A 64 -20.76 10.25 15.09
CA GLY A 64 -21.86 9.61 15.80
C GLY A 64 -21.84 9.85 17.31
N ASP A 65 -22.72 9.17 18.04
CA ASP A 65 -22.78 9.21 19.50
C ASP A 65 -21.46 8.78 20.18
N TYR A 66 -21.38 9.01 21.50
CA TYR A 66 -20.18 8.69 22.28
C TYR A 66 -19.75 7.23 22.13
N LYS A 67 -20.69 6.28 22.17
CA LYS A 67 -20.40 4.85 22.07
C LYS A 67 -19.75 4.52 20.73
N ARG A 68 -20.32 4.99 19.61
CA ARG A 68 -19.76 4.76 18.26
C ARG A 68 -18.35 5.32 18.11
N ARG A 69 -18.09 6.50 18.68
CA ARG A 69 -16.75 7.11 18.66
C ARG A 69 -15.76 6.30 19.49
N VAL A 70 -16.16 5.80 20.65
CA VAL A 70 -15.31 4.92 21.49
C VAL A 70 -15.03 3.60 20.78
N ASP A 71 -16.05 2.94 20.23
CA ASP A 71 -15.89 1.68 19.50
C ASP A 71 -14.93 1.83 18.30
N PHE A 72 -15.06 2.93 17.55
CA PHE A 72 -14.17 3.22 16.43
C PHE A 72 -12.74 3.47 16.89
N ARG A 73 -12.54 4.18 18.01
CA ARG A 73 -11.20 4.37 18.58
C ARG A 73 -10.57 3.06 19.04
N THR A 74 -11.32 2.17 19.66
CA THR A 74 -10.85 0.82 20.02
C THR A 74 -10.44 0.03 18.77
N PHE A 75 -11.26 0.06 17.71
CA PHE A 75 -10.90 -0.51 16.42
C PHE A 75 -9.60 0.09 15.87
N LEU A 76 -9.51 1.42 15.84
CA LEU A 76 -8.37 2.14 15.27
C LEU A 76 -7.08 1.82 16.02
N SER A 77 -7.16 1.71 17.34
CA SER A 77 -6.10 1.29 18.24
C SER A 77 -5.52 -0.08 17.83
N VAL A 78 -6.38 -1.10 17.70
CA VAL A 78 -5.97 -2.45 17.30
C VAL A 78 -5.46 -2.49 15.85
N TRP A 79 -6.12 -1.78 14.94
CA TRP A 79 -5.72 -1.72 13.54
C TRP A 79 -4.33 -1.07 13.38
N LEU A 80 -4.10 0.04 14.09
CA LEU A 80 -2.85 0.79 14.02
C LEU A 80 -1.68 -0.03 14.59
N GLU A 81 -1.89 -0.77 15.66
CA GLU A 81 -0.87 -1.65 16.22
C GLU A 81 -0.38 -2.68 15.18
N ARG A 82 -1.32 -3.36 14.52
CA ARG A 82 -1.00 -4.29 13.42
C ARG A 82 -0.36 -3.58 12.23
N TRP A 83 -0.80 -2.36 11.93
CA TRP A 83 -0.23 -1.60 10.81
C TRP A 83 1.22 -1.21 11.11
N LEU A 84 1.53 -0.81 12.35
CA LEU A 84 2.89 -0.48 12.80
C LEU A 84 3.82 -1.70 12.82
N GLU A 85 3.31 -2.87 13.21
CA GLU A 85 4.04 -4.14 13.08
C GLU A 85 4.43 -4.38 11.62
N LYS A 86 3.46 -4.28 10.70
CA LYS A 86 3.71 -4.44 9.26
C LYS A 86 4.59 -3.34 8.68
N TRP A 87 4.47 -2.10 9.14
CA TRP A 87 5.35 -1.01 8.73
C TRP A 87 6.80 -1.32 9.09
N ARG A 88 7.06 -1.73 10.34
CA ARG A 88 8.40 -2.12 10.81
C ARG A 88 8.96 -3.33 10.06
N GLU A 89 8.10 -4.27 9.68
CA GLU A 89 8.49 -5.44 8.89
C GLU A 89 8.83 -5.06 7.44
N ARG A 90 7.97 -4.27 6.78
CA ARG A 90 7.96 -4.07 5.33
C ARG A 90 8.71 -2.84 4.85
N VAL A 91 8.90 -1.82 5.69
CA VAL A 91 9.44 -0.53 5.27
C VAL A 91 10.80 -0.28 5.90
N LYS A 92 11.82 -0.08 5.06
CA LYS A 92 13.14 0.37 5.48
C LYS A 92 13.39 1.79 5.00
N ILE A 93 13.60 2.70 5.94
CA ILE A 93 13.96 4.09 5.63
C ILE A 93 15.49 4.15 5.50
N LEU A 94 15.98 4.71 4.40
CA LEU A 94 17.40 4.78 4.06
C LEU A 94 17.84 6.22 3.80
N PRO A 95 19.00 6.66 4.31
CA PRO A 95 19.53 7.98 4.00
C PRO A 95 19.88 8.12 2.51
N LYS A 96 20.25 7.01 1.87
CA LYS A 96 20.59 6.93 0.45
C LYS A 96 20.01 5.65 -0.13
N MET A 97 19.34 5.78 -1.27
CA MET A 97 18.83 4.62 -2.00
C MET A 97 19.99 3.80 -2.58
N PRO A 98 19.87 2.46 -2.60
CA PRO A 98 20.89 1.61 -3.22
C PRO A 98 21.02 1.97 -4.71
N LYS A 99 22.25 1.94 -5.22
CA LYS A 99 22.50 2.11 -6.65
C LYS A 99 21.93 0.89 -7.38
N VAL A 100 20.94 1.12 -8.25
CA VAL A 100 20.42 0.08 -9.16
C VAL A 100 21.30 0.09 -10.42
N PRO A 101 21.81 -1.06 -10.89
CA PRO A 101 22.57 -1.10 -12.13
C PRO A 101 21.79 -0.48 -13.31
N PRO A 102 22.42 0.33 -14.18
CA PRO A 102 21.71 1.08 -15.23
C PRO A 102 20.81 0.21 -16.12
N LYS A 103 21.26 -1.01 -16.47
CA LYS A 103 20.48 -1.99 -17.25
C LYS A 103 19.20 -2.40 -16.52
N HIS A 104 19.28 -2.64 -15.22
CA HIS A 104 18.11 -2.98 -14.39
C HIS A 104 17.16 -1.79 -14.23
N ALA A 105 17.70 -0.57 -14.05
CA ALA A 105 16.89 0.63 -13.97
C ALA A 105 16.09 0.88 -15.27
N LYS A 106 16.74 0.77 -16.44
CA LYS A 106 16.06 0.90 -17.75
C LYS A 106 14.95 -0.15 -17.94
N LEU A 107 15.20 -1.38 -17.52
CA LEU A 107 14.20 -2.45 -17.58
C LEU A 107 12.97 -2.15 -16.70
N LEU A 108 13.19 -1.66 -15.47
CA LEU A 108 12.10 -1.28 -14.57
C LEU A 108 11.30 -0.10 -15.11
N GLU A 109 11.96 0.91 -15.71
CA GLU A 109 11.27 2.03 -16.33
C GLU A 109 10.41 1.59 -17.53
N LYS A 110 10.93 0.68 -18.38
CA LYS A 110 10.12 0.07 -19.45
C LYS A 110 8.92 -0.68 -18.88
N ALA A 111 9.11 -1.45 -17.82
CA ALA A 111 8.02 -2.19 -17.17
C ALA A 111 6.95 -1.26 -16.56
N LYS A 112 7.35 -0.16 -15.91
CA LYS A 112 6.42 0.87 -15.41
C LYS A 112 5.66 1.56 -16.53
N LYS A 113 6.32 1.82 -17.67
CA LYS A 113 5.65 2.41 -18.85
C LYS A 113 4.56 1.45 -19.35
N LEU A 114 4.91 0.20 -19.61
CA LEU A 114 3.94 -0.81 -20.04
C LEU A 114 2.80 -1.01 -19.05
N TYR A 115 3.10 -1.03 -17.74
CA TYR A 115 2.06 -1.13 -16.72
C TYR A 115 1.07 0.06 -16.77
N ARG A 116 1.54 1.28 -17.04
CA ARG A 116 0.67 2.46 -17.14
C ARG A 116 -0.18 2.48 -18.41
N GLU A 117 0.32 1.87 -19.48
CA GLU A 117 -0.34 1.81 -20.80
C GLU A 117 -1.20 0.54 -20.97
N MET A 118 -1.18 -0.37 -19.99
CA MET A 118 -1.88 -1.65 -20.03
C MET A 118 -3.37 -1.48 -19.76
N ASP A 119 -4.19 -2.13 -20.58
CA ASP A 119 -5.63 -2.25 -20.35
C ASP A 119 -5.89 -2.96 -19.02
N HIS A 120 -6.90 -2.49 -18.29
CA HIS A 120 -7.28 -3.04 -16.98
C HIS A 120 -6.16 -3.02 -15.91
N ALA A 121 -5.15 -2.15 -16.05
CA ALA A 121 -4.08 -1.99 -15.06
C ALA A 121 -4.57 -1.60 -13.66
N TYR A 122 -5.68 -0.85 -13.60
CA TYR A 122 -6.33 -0.46 -12.35
C TYR A 122 -6.96 -1.68 -11.66
N GLU A 123 -7.75 -2.47 -12.39
CA GLU A 123 -8.44 -3.66 -11.91
C GLU A 123 -7.44 -4.72 -11.45
N LEU A 124 -6.35 -4.91 -12.21
CA LEU A 124 -5.24 -5.77 -11.79
C LEU A 124 -4.69 -5.35 -10.43
N LYS A 125 -4.39 -4.05 -10.25
CA LYS A 125 -3.85 -3.52 -8.99
C LYS A 125 -4.85 -3.70 -7.86
N GLU A 126 -6.12 -3.43 -8.10
CA GLU A 126 -7.20 -3.63 -7.13
C GLU A 126 -7.33 -5.09 -6.69
N MET A 127 -7.25 -6.05 -7.62
CA MET A 127 -7.28 -7.48 -7.30
C MET A 127 -6.06 -7.90 -6.49
N VAL A 128 -4.87 -7.39 -6.81
CA VAL A 128 -3.65 -7.67 -6.04
C VAL A 128 -3.75 -7.08 -4.63
N ILE A 129 -4.22 -5.83 -4.49
CA ILE A 129 -4.44 -5.18 -3.18
C ILE A 129 -5.42 -5.99 -2.33
N ARG A 130 -6.56 -6.42 -2.91
CA ARG A 130 -7.54 -7.24 -2.21
C ARG A 130 -6.93 -8.53 -1.68
N LYS A 131 -6.17 -9.25 -2.53
CA LYS A 131 -5.47 -10.48 -2.12
C LYS A 131 -4.42 -10.24 -1.05
N LEU A 132 -3.69 -9.13 -1.11
CA LEU A 132 -2.74 -8.74 -0.04
C LEU A 132 -3.46 -8.56 1.30
N ILE A 133 -4.58 -7.84 1.32
CA ILE A 133 -5.39 -7.62 2.53
C ILE A 133 -6.02 -8.91 3.05
N GLU A 134 -6.43 -9.82 2.17
CA GLU A 134 -6.91 -11.16 2.53
C GLU A 134 -5.81 -12.00 3.19
N GLN A 135 -4.54 -11.80 2.82
CA GLN A 135 -3.38 -12.43 3.45
C GLN A 135 -2.85 -11.67 4.68
N GLY A 136 -3.54 -10.62 5.14
CA GLY A 136 -3.16 -9.88 6.34
C GLY A 136 -2.12 -8.78 6.13
N GLU A 137 -1.76 -8.47 4.88
CA GLU A 137 -0.97 -7.28 4.59
C GLU A 137 -1.87 -6.05 4.58
N ILE A 138 -1.63 -5.14 5.52
CA ILE A 138 -2.44 -3.93 5.69
C ILE A 138 -1.62 -2.64 5.53
N CYS A 139 -0.30 -2.76 5.44
CA CYS A 139 0.61 -1.64 5.30
C CYS A 139 1.15 -1.54 3.87
N MET A 140 1.07 -0.35 3.29
CA MET A 140 1.59 0.03 1.97
C MET A 140 1.12 -0.87 0.83
N THR A 141 -0.08 -1.43 0.95
CA THR A 141 -0.60 -2.48 0.04
C THR A 141 -0.64 -2.02 -1.41
N GLY A 142 -0.99 -0.75 -1.66
CA GLY A 142 -0.97 -0.18 -3.00
C GLY A 142 0.43 -0.08 -3.61
N PHE A 143 1.46 0.25 -2.82
CA PHE A 143 2.84 0.28 -3.29
C PHE A 143 3.41 -1.12 -3.49
N ILE A 144 3.11 -2.04 -2.58
CA ILE A 144 3.52 -3.45 -2.69
C ILE A 144 2.90 -4.06 -3.95
N ALA A 145 1.61 -3.86 -4.19
CA ALA A 145 0.91 -4.34 -5.37
C ALA A 145 1.56 -3.84 -6.67
N GLU A 146 1.79 -2.53 -6.76
CA GLU A 146 2.43 -1.92 -7.93
C GLU A 146 3.84 -2.47 -8.17
N ASN A 147 4.66 -2.57 -7.11
CA ASN A 147 5.98 -3.15 -7.20
C ASN A 147 5.94 -4.62 -7.64
N MET A 148 4.98 -5.41 -7.16
CA MET A 148 4.83 -6.81 -7.57
C MET A 148 4.50 -6.92 -9.06
N ILE A 149 3.57 -6.10 -9.55
CA ILE A 149 3.15 -6.07 -10.96
C ILE A 149 4.32 -5.64 -11.85
N VAL A 150 4.96 -4.50 -11.55
CA VAL A 150 6.10 -3.97 -12.32
C VAL A 150 7.25 -4.96 -12.36
N ASN A 151 7.56 -5.63 -11.25
CA ASN A 151 8.64 -6.63 -11.22
C ASN A 151 8.31 -7.88 -12.04
N GLU A 152 7.05 -8.31 -12.07
CA GLU A 152 6.65 -9.44 -12.91
C GLU A 152 6.71 -9.07 -14.40
N ILE A 153 6.29 -7.87 -14.78
CA ILE A 153 6.46 -7.34 -16.13
C ILE A 153 7.95 -7.28 -16.51
N ALA A 154 8.79 -6.70 -15.64
CA ALA A 154 10.24 -6.61 -15.87
C ALA A 154 10.88 -8.00 -16.05
N LYS A 155 10.45 -8.99 -15.27
CA LYS A 155 10.90 -10.38 -15.37
C LYS A 155 10.51 -11.01 -16.71
N ARG A 156 9.28 -10.76 -17.20
CA ARG A 156 8.82 -11.21 -18.53
C ARG A 156 9.62 -10.55 -19.65
N LEU A 157 9.80 -9.23 -19.61
CA LEU A 157 10.63 -8.49 -20.55
C LEU A 157 12.07 -9.00 -20.61
N ARG A 158 12.67 -9.31 -19.45
CA ARG A 158 14.03 -9.85 -19.39
C ARG A 158 14.16 -11.22 -20.06
N ARG A 159 13.16 -12.09 -19.90
CA ARG A 159 13.13 -13.42 -20.53
C ARG A 159 12.98 -13.36 -22.04
N TRP A 160 12.30 -12.32 -22.54
CA TRP A 160 11.96 -12.18 -23.94
C TRP A 160 13.15 -11.81 -24.85
N GLY A 161 14.15 -11.10 -24.34
CA GLY A 161 15.49 -11.08 -24.96
C GLY A 161 15.70 -10.32 -26.28
N GLY A 162 14.68 -9.96 -27.11
CA GLY A 162 14.95 -9.17 -28.34
C GLY A 162 13.81 -8.91 -29.34
N ASP A 163 14.10 -7.91 -30.20
CA ASP A 163 13.65 -7.42 -31.54
C ASP A 163 12.34 -7.82 -32.25
N LEU A 164 11.49 -8.68 -31.70
CA LEU A 164 10.14 -8.93 -32.24
C LEU A 164 9.08 -8.01 -31.57
N GLU A 165 7.79 -8.19 -31.85
CA GLU A 165 6.75 -7.51 -31.08
C GLU A 165 6.84 -7.90 -29.59
N ALA A 166 6.72 -6.89 -28.72
CA ALA A 166 6.79 -7.08 -27.28
C ALA A 166 5.78 -8.17 -26.84
N PRO A 167 6.12 -9.01 -25.83
CA PRO A 167 5.22 -10.06 -25.39
C PRO A 167 3.90 -9.43 -24.98
N SER A 168 2.78 -9.98 -25.45
CA SER A 168 1.45 -9.58 -24.97
C SER A 168 1.43 -9.75 -23.45
N ILE A 169 1.07 -8.67 -22.74
CA ILE A 169 1.08 -8.63 -21.29
C ILE A 169 -0.37 -8.63 -20.82
N ASP A 170 -0.93 -9.82 -20.68
CA ASP A 170 -2.28 -10.01 -20.14
C ASP A 170 -2.31 -9.76 -18.62
N PRO A 171 -3.18 -8.86 -18.12
CA PRO A 171 -3.37 -8.61 -16.69
C PRO A 171 -3.75 -9.85 -15.88
N LEU A 172 -4.60 -10.75 -16.39
CA LEU A 172 -5.01 -11.98 -15.72
C LEU A 172 -3.82 -12.94 -15.58
N ASP A 173 -2.97 -13.03 -16.60
CA ASP A 173 -1.75 -13.83 -16.50
C ASP A 173 -0.79 -13.26 -15.46
N ILE A 174 -0.67 -11.94 -15.35
CA ILE A 174 0.10 -11.32 -14.26
C ILE A 174 -0.50 -11.70 -12.92
N LEU A 175 -1.80 -11.50 -12.73
CA LEU A 175 -2.48 -11.82 -11.48
C LEU A 175 -2.26 -13.28 -11.07
N ASN A 176 -2.45 -14.22 -12.00
CA ASN A 176 -2.26 -15.65 -11.80
C ASN A 176 -0.83 -15.97 -11.37
N SER A 177 0.16 -15.33 -11.99
CA SER A 177 1.56 -15.49 -11.61
C SER A 177 1.90 -14.88 -10.24
N LEU A 178 1.17 -13.85 -9.80
CA LEU A 178 1.38 -13.19 -8.51
C LEU A 178 0.69 -13.90 -7.34
N ILE A 179 -0.44 -14.59 -7.55
CA ILE A 179 -1.20 -15.26 -6.48
C ILE A 179 -0.32 -16.15 -5.58
N PRO A 180 0.53 -17.07 -6.09
CA PRO A 180 1.38 -17.90 -5.24
C PRO A 180 2.40 -17.11 -4.42
N ARG A 181 2.87 -15.96 -4.94
CA ARG A 181 3.78 -15.08 -4.22
C ARG A 181 3.05 -14.32 -3.11
N ILE A 182 1.85 -13.81 -3.38
CA ILE A 182 1.01 -13.12 -2.38
C ILE A 182 0.71 -14.06 -1.20
N LYS A 183 0.36 -15.33 -1.47
CA LYS A 183 0.10 -16.34 -0.42
C LYS A 183 1.32 -16.67 0.46
N ARG A 184 2.54 -16.48 -0.05
CA ARG A 184 3.77 -16.75 0.70
C ARG A 184 4.28 -15.52 1.44
N LEU A 185 3.83 -14.32 1.07
CA LEU A 185 4.30 -13.06 1.64
C LEU A 185 4.24 -13.00 3.17
N PRO A 186 3.19 -13.50 3.86
CA PRO A 186 3.15 -13.49 5.33
C PRO A 186 4.28 -14.31 5.98
N LYS A 187 4.88 -15.26 5.26
CA LYS A 187 6.01 -16.07 5.72
C LYS A 187 7.36 -15.43 5.40
N GLU A 188 7.41 -14.54 4.41
CA GLU A 188 8.62 -13.82 4.03
C GLU A 188 8.82 -12.67 5.00
N LYS A 189 9.75 -12.79 5.96
CA LYS A 189 10.11 -11.67 6.85
C LYS A 189 11.11 -10.76 6.15
N GLY A 190 10.82 -9.45 6.15
CA GLY A 190 11.77 -8.44 5.69
C GLY A 190 11.17 -7.31 4.86
N PRO A 191 12.00 -6.29 4.56
CA PRO A 191 11.54 -5.08 3.89
C PRO A 191 11.19 -5.37 2.44
N LEU A 192 10.00 -4.92 2.03
CA LEU A 192 9.52 -4.93 0.65
C LEU A 192 9.62 -3.54 0.01
N LEU A 193 9.78 -2.50 0.85
CA LEU A 193 9.81 -1.11 0.43
C LEU A 193 11.00 -0.40 1.07
N PHE A 194 11.68 0.40 0.26
CA PHE A 194 12.77 1.27 0.69
C PHE A 194 12.36 2.72 0.44
N LEU A 195 12.32 3.52 1.49
CA LEU A 195 12.00 4.95 1.42
C LEU A 195 13.27 5.76 1.66
N LYS A 196 13.47 6.85 0.91
CA LYS A 196 14.62 7.73 1.09
C LYS A 196 14.31 8.79 2.15
N VAL A 197 15.24 8.99 3.10
CA VAL A 197 15.20 10.14 4.02
C VAL A 197 15.23 11.44 3.21
N GLY A 198 14.28 12.35 3.48
CA GLY A 198 14.24 13.68 2.89
C GLY A 198 13.48 13.76 1.56
N VAL A 199 12.94 12.66 1.03
CA VAL A 199 11.88 12.71 0.01
C VAL A 199 10.55 12.71 0.76
N TYR A 200 10.35 13.77 1.53
CA TYR A 200 9.10 14.09 2.20
C TYR A 200 8.53 15.24 1.40
N LEU A 201 7.64 14.94 0.44
CA LEU A 201 6.93 15.95 -0.34
C LEU A 201 6.01 16.76 0.57
#